data_AF-A0A9D6W0P5-F1
#
_entry.id   AF-A0A9D6W0P5-F1
#
_cell.length_a   1.000
_cell.length_b   1.000
_cell.length_c   1.000
_cell.angle_alpha   90.00
_cell.angle_beta   90.00
_cell.angle_gamma   90.00
#
_symmetry.space_group_name_H-M   'P 1'
#
loop_
_entity.id
_entity.type
_entity.pdbx_description
1 polymer ?
#
loop_
_entity_poly.entity_id
_entity_poly.type
_entity_poly.pdbx_seq_one_letter_code
_entity_poly.pdbx_strand_id
1 'polypeptide(L)'
;MRQLAPGMLLALLVGCATAETLPGDGAEEGRVLDASDADAGDDQFAGADETAGDTDSPDDTDTTADVDAADDGRDDAPVDDGAGDADAETEVAADVRDEGADRADADAEAEAEARDDGRTDDGVADADADAADAGSLDPELSLPDPSGTPCSTPSSMGECPGIEVCRFYTPSEGRCESCSPCGNLGDGCSASSECDILFMCYRGRCTNFCLLGTYMCGAITDCVDIGHPTWGVCLP
;
A
#
# COMPACT_ATOMS: atom_id res chain seq x y z
N MET A 1 57.60 22.95 -10.63
CA MET A 1 56.91 22.96 -11.95
C MET A 1 56.36 21.56 -12.19
N ARG A 2 55.10 21.32 -11.83
CA ARG A 2 54.42 20.02 -12.05
C ARG A 2 53.38 20.22 -13.14
N GLN A 3 53.48 19.37 -14.16
CA GLN A 3 52.72 19.43 -15.41
C GLN A 3 51.23 19.13 -15.14
N LEU A 4 50.37 20.03 -15.60
CA LEU A 4 48.94 19.82 -15.78
C LEU A 4 48.75 18.93 -17.02
N ALA A 5 48.06 17.79 -16.87
CA ALA A 5 47.56 17.02 -17.99
C ALA A 5 46.23 17.65 -18.47
N PRO A 6 46.10 17.97 -19.77
CA PRO A 6 44.87 18.46 -20.35
C PRO A 6 44.06 17.30 -20.95
N GLY A 7 42.74 17.38 -20.81
CA GLY A 7 41.82 16.84 -21.81
C GLY A 7 41.21 15.48 -21.51
N MET A 8 40.04 15.50 -20.90
CA MET A 8 38.97 14.59 -21.29
C MET A 8 37.64 15.34 -21.21
N LEU A 9 37.41 16.17 -22.22
CA LEU A 9 36.14 16.83 -22.47
C LEU A 9 35.19 15.78 -23.08
N LEU A 10 34.51 15.01 -22.23
CA LEU A 10 33.48 14.08 -22.68
C LEU A 10 32.19 14.86 -22.94
N ALA A 11 31.99 15.26 -24.20
CA ALA A 11 30.75 15.84 -24.68
C ALA A 11 29.67 14.74 -24.77
N LEU A 12 28.82 14.63 -23.75
CA LEU A 12 27.57 13.89 -23.84
C LEU A 12 26.51 14.79 -24.47
N LEU A 13 26.42 14.70 -25.81
CA LEU A 13 25.27 15.12 -26.60
C LEU A 13 24.11 14.16 -26.29
N VAL A 14 23.28 14.48 -25.30
CA VAL A 14 21.95 13.88 -25.19
C VAL A 14 21.01 14.76 -26.00
N GLY A 15 20.63 14.23 -27.17
CA GLY A 15 19.66 14.87 -28.04
C GLY A 15 18.27 14.85 -27.41
N CYS A 16 17.74 16.03 -27.10
CA CYS A 16 16.29 16.24 -27.01
C CYS A 16 15.70 16.01 -28.41
N ALA A 17 15.13 14.82 -28.62
CA ALA A 17 14.19 14.62 -29.70
C ALA A 17 12.89 15.34 -29.32
N THR A 18 12.70 16.52 -29.90
CA THR A 18 11.41 17.22 -29.97
C THR A 18 10.48 16.41 -30.86
N ALA A 19 9.51 15.71 -30.27
CA ALA A 19 8.36 15.18 -30.99
C ALA A 19 7.35 16.31 -31.19
N GLU A 20 7.46 17.01 -32.31
CA GLU A 20 6.43 17.92 -32.80
C GLU A 20 5.31 17.11 -33.48
N THR A 21 4.10 17.23 -32.91
CA THR A 21 2.81 17.45 -33.59
C THR A 21 2.27 16.38 -34.55
N LEU A 22 1.05 15.88 -34.30
CA LEU A 22 -0.11 16.18 -35.16
C LEU A 22 -1.44 15.99 -34.39
N PRO A 23 -2.48 16.80 -34.72
CA PRO A 23 -3.78 16.83 -34.08
C PRO A 23 -4.70 15.75 -34.65
N GLY A 24 -5.45 15.07 -33.77
CA GLY A 24 -6.56 14.20 -34.13
C GLY A 24 -7.87 14.80 -33.61
N ASP A 25 -8.53 15.59 -34.45
CA ASP A 25 -9.94 15.94 -34.34
C ASP A 25 -10.77 14.64 -34.35
N GLY A 26 -11.33 14.30 -33.20
CA GLY A 26 -12.32 13.24 -33.01
C GLY A 26 -13.40 13.74 -32.08
N ALA A 27 -14.29 14.57 -32.63
CA ALA A 27 -15.54 14.94 -31.99
C ALA A 27 -16.41 13.68 -31.90
N GLU A 28 -16.67 13.19 -30.69
CA GLU A 28 -17.86 12.38 -30.42
C GLU A 28 -18.60 12.94 -29.21
N GLU A 29 -19.91 13.00 -29.40
CA GLU A 29 -20.86 13.84 -28.72
C GLU A 29 -21.22 13.31 -27.33
N GLY A 30 -21.25 14.22 -26.35
CA GLY A 30 -22.35 14.36 -25.40
C GLY A 30 -22.94 13.09 -24.77
N ARG A 31 -22.48 12.79 -23.55
CA ARG A 31 -23.40 12.29 -22.51
C ARG A 31 -23.36 13.23 -21.32
N VAL A 32 -24.37 14.09 -21.28
CA VAL A 32 -24.80 14.82 -20.10
C VAL A 32 -25.27 13.75 -19.11
N LEU A 33 -24.49 13.52 -18.05
CA LEU A 33 -25.01 12.83 -16.88
C LEU A 33 -25.62 13.89 -15.97
N ASP A 34 -26.93 13.73 -15.84
CA ASP A 34 -27.89 14.51 -15.10
C ASP A 34 -27.44 14.68 -13.64
N ALA A 35 -27.42 15.93 -13.18
CA ALA A 35 -27.24 16.29 -11.79
C ALA A 35 -28.62 16.41 -11.15
N SER A 36 -29.11 15.30 -10.60
CA SER A 36 -30.28 15.16 -9.73
C SER A 36 -29.92 13.98 -8.81
N ASP A 37 -29.81 14.04 -7.49
CA ASP A 37 -30.60 14.76 -6.50
C ASP A 37 -29.77 15.00 -5.24
N ALA A 38 -29.90 16.20 -4.68
CA ALA A 38 -29.53 16.49 -3.31
C ALA A 38 -30.69 16.03 -2.42
N ASP A 39 -30.53 14.91 -1.72
CA ASP A 39 -31.44 14.54 -0.63
C ASP A 39 -30.85 15.00 0.70
N ALA A 40 -31.42 16.11 1.18
CA ALA A 40 -31.26 16.61 2.53
C ALA A 40 -32.55 16.26 3.29
N GLY A 41 -32.44 15.38 4.28
CA GLY A 41 -33.47 15.14 5.30
C GLY A 41 -32.90 14.24 6.39
N ASP A 42 -32.69 14.77 7.60
CA ASP A 42 -33.66 14.86 8.70
C ASP A 42 -33.81 13.52 9.47
N ASP A 43 -33.22 13.53 10.67
CA ASP A 43 -33.95 13.30 11.92
C ASP A 43 -34.62 11.94 12.24
N GLN A 44 -34.10 11.37 13.33
CA GLN A 44 -34.83 10.78 14.47
C GLN A 44 -35.23 9.29 14.45
N PHE A 45 -35.39 8.81 15.70
CA PHE A 45 -35.89 7.53 16.22
C PHE A 45 -34.80 6.48 16.49
N ALA A 46 -34.40 6.18 17.73
CA ALA A 46 -35.17 5.81 18.93
C ALA A 46 -36.08 4.60 18.70
N GLY A 47 -35.60 3.44 19.16
CA GLY A 47 -36.43 2.45 19.85
C GLY A 47 -37.17 1.41 19.01
N ALA A 48 -36.75 0.17 19.25
CA ALA A 48 -37.54 -1.04 19.41
C ALA A 48 -38.19 -1.71 18.19
N ASP A 49 -38.14 -3.04 18.31
CA ASP A 49 -39.23 -3.99 18.12
C ASP A 49 -39.12 -4.90 16.90
N GLU A 50 -39.34 -6.17 17.22
CA GLU A 50 -39.20 -7.36 16.42
C GLU A 50 -40.10 -7.33 15.18
N THR A 51 -39.62 -7.82 14.03
CA THR A 51 -40.51 -8.49 13.07
C THR A 51 -39.73 -9.31 12.06
N ALA A 52 -40.07 -10.60 12.01
CA ALA A 52 -39.77 -11.51 10.92
C ALA A 52 -40.45 -11.04 9.62
N GLY A 53 -39.91 -11.44 8.47
CA GLY A 53 -40.71 -11.53 7.25
C GLY A 53 -39.97 -11.20 5.95
N ASP A 54 -39.87 -12.23 5.13
CA ASP A 54 -40.03 -12.19 3.67
C ASP A 54 -38.85 -11.78 2.78
N THR A 55 -38.26 -12.85 2.25
CA THR A 55 -37.84 -13.03 0.86
C THR A 55 -38.68 -12.25 -0.16
N ASP A 56 -38.03 -11.40 -0.95
CA ASP A 56 -38.45 -11.10 -2.32
C ASP A 56 -37.24 -10.65 -3.14
N SER A 57 -36.68 -11.60 -3.89
CA SER A 57 -35.77 -11.33 -5.00
C SER A 57 -36.59 -10.98 -6.24
N PRO A 58 -36.48 -9.77 -6.80
CA PRO A 58 -36.96 -9.53 -8.15
C PRO A 58 -35.93 -10.06 -9.17
N ASP A 59 -36.39 -11.10 -9.85
CA ASP A 59 -36.10 -11.46 -11.22
C ASP A 59 -36.17 -10.21 -12.12
N ASP A 60 -35.09 -9.90 -12.84
CA ASP A 60 -35.18 -9.18 -14.11
C ASP A 60 -34.11 -9.72 -15.06
N THR A 61 -34.58 -10.69 -15.83
CA THR A 61 -34.02 -11.17 -17.08
C THR A 61 -34.35 -10.18 -18.20
N ASP A 62 -33.34 -9.59 -18.85
CA ASP A 62 -33.50 -9.15 -20.25
C ASP A 62 -32.15 -8.92 -20.94
N THR A 63 -31.81 -9.78 -21.91
CA THR A 63 -31.49 -9.40 -23.30
C THR A 63 -30.51 -10.37 -23.95
N THR A 64 -31.10 -11.10 -24.89
CA THR A 64 -30.60 -11.93 -25.98
C THR A 64 -29.49 -11.30 -26.85
N ALA A 65 -28.50 -12.10 -27.26
CA ALA A 65 -28.17 -12.31 -28.68
C ALA A 65 -27.06 -13.37 -28.86
N ASP A 66 -27.49 -14.50 -29.43
CA ASP A 66 -26.84 -15.35 -30.45
C ASP A 66 -25.30 -15.38 -30.56
N VAL A 67 -24.72 -16.51 -30.14
CA VAL A 67 -23.57 -17.13 -30.85
C VAL A 67 -23.78 -18.63 -30.92
N ASP A 68 -24.16 -19.10 -32.11
CA ASP A 68 -24.17 -20.49 -32.53
C ASP A 68 -22.73 -21.06 -32.62
N ALA A 69 -22.58 -22.29 -32.10
CA ALA A 69 -21.91 -23.45 -32.72
C ALA A 69 -20.74 -24.12 -31.95
N ALA A 70 -20.89 -25.46 -31.86
CA ALA A 70 -19.99 -26.54 -31.43
C ALA A 70 -19.92 -26.77 -29.90
N ASP A 71 -20.73 -27.66 -29.33
CA ASP A 71 -20.65 -29.15 -29.42
C ASP A 71 -19.28 -29.69 -29.00
N ASP A 72 -19.23 -30.24 -27.79
CA ASP A 72 -18.70 -31.58 -27.50
C ASP A 72 -18.86 -31.84 -26.00
N GLY A 73 -19.87 -32.65 -25.67
CA GLY A 73 -20.27 -32.94 -24.30
C GLY A 73 -19.17 -33.52 -23.42
N ARG A 74 -19.23 -33.15 -22.14
CA ARG A 74 -18.71 -33.96 -21.03
C ARG A 74 -19.62 -33.84 -19.82
N ASP A 75 -20.41 -34.90 -19.69
CA ASP A 75 -20.64 -35.69 -18.48
C ASP A 75 -20.83 -34.95 -17.15
N ASP A 76 -22.09 -34.99 -16.75
CA ASP A 76 -22.65 -34.92 -15.42
C ASP A 76 -21.74 -35.53 -14.32
N ALA A 77 -21.35 -34.69 -13.36
CA ALA A 77 -21.08 -35.14 -12.00
C ALA A 77 -21.89 -34.26 -11.03
N PRO A 78 -22.82 -34.84 -10.25
CA PRO A 78 -23.46 -34.13 -9.16
C PRO A 78 -22.46 -34.04 -8.00
N VAL A 79 -22.11 -32.82 -7.58
CA VAL A 79 -21.34 -32.56 -6.36
C VAL A 79 -22.21 -31.61 -5.54
N ASP A 80 -23.13 -32.18 -4.77
CA ASP A 80 -23.01 -32.38 -3.32
C ASP A 80 -23.14 -31.04 -2.59
N ASP A 81 -24.41 -30.71 -2.31
CA ASP A 81 -24.85 -29.62 -1.46
C ASP A 81 -24.44 -29.90 0.00
N GLY A 82 -23.18 -29.60 0.30
CA GLY A 82 -22.65 -29.59 1.66
C GLY A 82 -23.10 -28.36 2.42
N ALA A 83 -24.37 -28.36 2.85
CA ALA A 83 -24.87 -27.47 3.89
C ALA A 83 -24.10 -27.73 5.19
N GLY A 84 -23.36 -26.73 5.65
CA GLY A 84 -22.58 -26.74 6.88
C GLY A 84 -22.77 -25.43 7.62
N ASP A 85 -23.95 -25.26 8.21
CA ASP A 85 -24.19 -24.33 9.29
C ASP A 85 -23.23 -24.62 10.44
N ALA A 86 -22.40 -23.64 10.78
CA ALA A 86 -21.71 -23.58 12.05
C ALA A 86 -21.75 -22.14 12.56
N ASP A 87 -22.89 -21.81 13.18
CA ASP A 87 -23.04 -20.79 14.19
C ASP A 87 -21.90 -20.91 15.21
N ALA A 88 -21.02 -19.92 15.22
CA ALA A 88 -20.08 -19.67 16.31
C ALA A 88 -20.27 -18.24 16.79
N GLU A 89 -21.44 -17.99 17.40
CA GLU A 89 -21.68 -16.79 18.21
C GLU A 89 -20.78 -16.86 19.44
N THR A 90 -19.60 -16.23 19.34
CA THR A 90 -18.72 -16.01 20.49
C THR A 90 -19.11 -14.69 21.13
N GLU A 91 -20.05 -14.74 22.07
CA GLU A 91 -20.33 -13.65 22.99
C GLU A 91 -19.15 -13.49 23.96
N VAL A 92 -18.18 -12.65 23.62
CA VAL A 92 -17.18 -12.19 24.59
C VAL A 92 -17.79 -11.07 25.41
N ALA A 93 -18.39 -11.44 26.53
CA ALA A 93 -18.69 -10.54 27.62
C ALA A 93 -17.38 -9.99 28.21
N ALA A 94 -16.95 -8.80 27.76
CA ALA A 94 -15.92 -8.04 28.45
C ALA A 94 -16.57 -7.27 29.61
N ASP A 95 -16.49 -7.90 30.78
CA ASP A 95 -16.72 -7.37 32.11
C ASP A 95 -15.98 -6.04 32.29
N VAL A 96 -16.73 -4.94 32.31
CA VAL A 96 -16.23 -3.61 32.68
C VAL A 96 -15.98 -3.61 34.18
N ARG A 97 -14.72 -3.87 34.58
CA ARG A 97 -14.23 -3.50 35.91
C ARG A 97 -13.62 -2.10 35.88
N ASP A 98 -14.49 -1.14 36.14
CA ASP A 98 -14.20 0.09 36.86
C ASP A 98 -13.91 -0.26 38.33
N GLU A 99 -12.67 -0.01 38.81
CA GLU A 99 -12.24 0.35 40.18
C GLU A 99 -10.73 0.69 40.06
N GLY A 100 -10.28 1.94 40.05
CA GLY A 100 -10.23 2.82 41.22
C GLY A 100 -8.99 2.53 42.08
N ALA A 101 -7.92 3.33 41.95
CA ALA A 101 -6.94 3.67 43.00
C ALA A 101 -5.77 4.47 42.37
N ASP A 102 -5.63 5.77 42.64
CA ASP A 102 -4.93 6.33 43.81
C ASP A 102 -3.41 6.07 43.84
N ARG A 103 -2.67 7.19 43.72
CA ARG A 103 -1.39 7.51 44.39
C ARG A 103 -0.12 6.77 43.94
N ALA A 104 0.84 7.52 43.39
CA ALA A 104 1.97 8.01 44.19
C ALA A 104 2.87 8.94 43.36
N ASP A 105 3.03 10.17 43.87
CA ASP A 105 4.27 10.93 43.80
C ASP A 105 5.48 10.03 44.09
N ALA A 106 6.45 10.02 43.19
CA ALA A 106 7.82 9.62 43.51
C ALA A 106 8.78 10.54 42.75
N ASP A 107 9.06 11.67 43.40
CA ASP A 107 10.34 12.36 43.33
C ASP A 107 11.48 11.35 43.46
N ALA A 108 12.28 11.21 42.42
CA ALA A 108 13.55 10.49 42.45
C ALA A 108 14.60 11.30 41.72
N GLU A 109 15.10 12.34 42.39
CA GLU A 109 16.44 12.87 42.13
C GLU A 109 17.45 11.78 42.48
N ALA A 110 18.03 11.17 41.44
CA ALA A 110 19.20 10.31 41.57
C ALA A 110 20.33 10.90 40.74
N GLU A 111 21.10 11.79 41.37
CA GLU A 111 22.47 12.07 40.98
C GLU A 111 23.29 10.78 41.20
N ALA A 112 23.67 10.12 40.11
CA ALA A 112 24.61 9.02 40.13
C ALA A 112 25.83 9.40 39.28
N GLU A 113 26.93 9.57 40.00
CA GLU A 113 28.22 10.00 39.46
C GLU A 113 28.75 9.08 38.37
N ALA A 114 29.42 9.71 37.42
CA ALA A 114 30.26 9.07 36.42
C ALA A 114 31.29 8.12 37.07
N ARG A 115 31.13 6.82 36.84
CA ARG A 115 32.24 5.86 36.89
C ARG A 115 32.68 5.56 35.48
N ASP A 116 33.80 6.20 35.14
CA ASP A 116 34.71 5.85 34.06
C ASP A 116 35.47 4.58 34.47
N ASP A 117 34.90 3.41 34.16
CA ASP A 117 35.62 2.14 34.20
C ASP A 117 36.08 1.82 32.78
N GLY A 118 37.28 2.30 32.47
CA GLY A 118 38.00 2.00 31.25
C GLY A 118 38.01 0.50 30.96
N ARG A 119 37.26 0.10 29.94
CA ARG A 119 37.36 -1.19 29.29
C ARG A 119 37.55 -0.98 27.80
N THR A 120 38.81 -0.96 27.38
CA THR A 120 39.22 -1.25 26.01
C THR A 120 38.91 -2.73 25.75
N ASP A 121 37.73 -2.98 25.18
CA ASP A 121 37.43 -4.26 24.54
C ASP A 121 37.69 -4.08 23.04
N ASP A 122 38.95 -4.36 22.68
CA ASP A 122 39.38 -4.64 21.32
C ASP A 122 38.68 -5.92 20.84
N GLY A 123 37.62 -5.78 20.05
CA GLY A 123 37.13 -6.87 19.21
C GLY A 123 35.65 -7.20 19.34
N VAL A 124 34.82 -6.37 18.70
CA VAL A 124 33.62 -6.90 18.03
C VAL A 124 33.69 -6.43 16.59
N ALA A 125 33.80 -7.42 15.71
CA ALA A 125 33.96 -7.30 14.28
C ALA A 125 32.83 -6.48 13.65
N ASP A 126 33.23 -5.76 12.60
CA ASP A 126 32.45 -5.28 11.47
C ASP A 126 30.94 -5.62 11.55
N ALA A 127 30.21 -4.78 12.29
CA ALA A 127 28.82 -4.50 11.99
C ALA A 127 28.77 -3.11 11.34
N ASP A 128 29.61 -2.91 10.32
CA ASP A 128 29.26 -2.05 9.19
C ASP A 128 28.12 -2.74 8.43
N ALA A 129 26.98 -2.92 9.12
CA ALA A 129 25.71 -3.13 8.45
C ALA A 129 25.46 -1.79 7.78
N ASP A 130 25.84 -1.72 6.51
CA ASP A 130 25.38 -0.78 5.49
C ASP A 130 24.41 0.23 6.08
N ALA A 131 24.93 1.30 6.67
CA ALA A 131 24.16 2.50 6.86
C ALA A 131 23.89 2.96 5.44
N ALA A 132 22.81 2.45 4.86
CA ALA A 132 22.30 2.84 3.56
C ALA A 132 22.41 4.35 3.54
N ASP A 133 23.18 4.86 2.58
CA ASP A 133 23.49 6.27 2.43
C ASP A 133 22.17 7.02 2.67
N ALA A 134 22.09 7.76 3.80
CA ALA A 134 20.84 8.14 4.47
C ALA A 134 19.99 9.16 3.68
N GLY A 135 20.10 9.15 2.36
CA GLY A 135 19.40 10.01 1.43
C GLY A 135 18.92 9.33 0.14
N SER A 136 19.11 8.02 -0.06
CA SER A 136 18.54 7.33 -1.23
C SER A 136 17.68 6.14 -0.86
N LEU A 137 16.57 5.96 -1.59
CA LEU A 137 15.79 4.73 -1.51
C LEU A 137 16.58 3.54 -2.08
N ASP A 138 16.23 2.34 -1.64
CA ASP A 138 16.80 1.09 -2.16
C ASP A 138 16.66 1.04 -3.70
N PRO A 139 17.76 0.84 -4.46
CA PRO A 139 17.74 0.83 -5.92
C PRO A 139 16.94 -0.33 -6.54
N GLU A 140 16.60 -1.36 -5.77
CA GLU A 140 15.76 -2.47 -6.20
C GLU A 140 14.26 -2.17 -6.08
N LEU A 141 13.90 -1.00 -5.55
CA LEU A 141 12.54 -0.47 -5.52
C LEU A 141 12.17 0.13 -6.88
N SER A 142 11.05 -0.29 -7.45
CA SER A 142 10.49 0.47 -8.57
C SER A 142 9.84 1.74 -8.03
N LEU A 143 10.24 2.89 -8.57
CA LEU A 143 9.69 4.19 -8.18
C LEU A 143 8.48 4.55 -9.05
N PRO A 144 7.47 5.25 -8.49
CA PRO A 144 6.30 5.73 -9.21
C PRO A 144 6.65 6.87 -10.17
N ASP A 145 5.70 7.21 -11.05
CA ASP A 145 5.85 8.36 -11.95
C ASP A 145 6.04 9.66 -11.14
N PRO A 146 7.11 10.45 -11.40
CA PRO A 146 7.38 11.69 -10.68
C PRO A 146 6.31 12.77 -10.89
N SER A 147 5.49 12.67 -11.93
CA SER A 147 4.37 13.57 -12.21
C SER A 147 3.13 13.33 -11.35
N GLY A 148 3.10 12.22 -10.59
CA GLY A 148 2.04 11.94 -9.62
C GLY A 148 1.89 13.03 -8.56
N THR A 149 0.69 13.13 -7.96
CA THR A 149 0.44 14.10 -6.89
C THR A 149 1.32 13.77 -5.68
N PRO A 150 2.02 14.74 -5.07
CA PRO A 150 2.83 14.48 -3.88
C PRO A 150 1.96 14.08 -2.68
N CYS A 151 2.43 13.13 -1.89
CA CYS A 151 1.78 12.65 -0.67
C CYS A 151 2.85 12.34 0.38
N SER A 152 2.44 12.30 1.66
CA SER A 152 3.37 12.21 2.80
C SER A 152 3.35 10.86 3.50
N THR A 153 2.22 10.16 3.52
CA THR A 153 2.09 8.88 4.22
C THR A 153 2.08 7.73 3.22
N PRO A 154 3.17 6.94 3.11
CA PRO A 154 3.21 5.74 2.28
C PRO A 154 2.04 4.81 2.61
N SER A 155 1.51 4.11 1.61
CA SER A 155 0.33 3.25 1.71
C SER A 155 -1.00 3.96 2.00
N SER A 156 -1.03 5.29 2.15
CA SER A 156 -2.27 6.03 2.34
C SER A 156 -3.04 6.19 1.03
N MET A 157 -4.33 5.85 1.07
CA MET A 157 -5.30 6.15 0.00
C MET A 157 -6.05 7.47 0.27
N GLY A 158 -5.95 8.03 1.48
CA GLY A 158 -6.72 9.22 1.86
C GLY A 158 -6.09 10.54 1.42
N GLU A 159 -4.79 10.54 1.12
CA GLU A 159 -4.07 11.73 0.62
C GLU A 159 -4.12 11.87 -0.90
N CYS A 160 -4.42 10.76 -1.59
CA CYS A 160 -4.39 10.69 -3.03
C CYS A 160 -5.79 10.79 -3.63
N PRO A 161 -5.95 11.41 -4.81
CA PRO A 161 -7.25 11.51 -5.45
C PRO A 161 -7.75 10.14 -5.93
N GLY A 162 -9.05 9.87 -5.74
CA GLY A 162 -9.69 8.66 -6.25
C GLY A 162 -9.33 7.40 -5.45
N ILE A 163 -8.79 6.39 -6.16
CA ILE A 163 -8.38 5.09 -5.60
C ILE A 163 -6.86 4.87 -5.71
N GLU A 164 -6.10 5.96 -5.83
CA GLU A 164 -4.64 5.92 -5.91
C GLU A 164 -4.03 5.68 -4.54
N VAL A 165 -2.82 5.12 -4.51
CA VAL A 165 -2.05 4.94 -3.28
C VAL A 165 -0.80 5.81 -3.29
N CYS A 166 -0.44 6.33 -2.12
CA CYS A 166 0.83 6.99 -1.90
C CYS A 166 2.00 6.00 -1.90
N ARG A 167 2.82 6.02 -2.95
CA ARG A 167 4.01 5.17 -3.11
C ARG A 167 5.28 5.93 -2.80
N PHE A 168 6.31 5.25 -2.31
CA PHE A 168 7.62 5.85 -2.05
C PHE A 168 8.23 6.44 -3.32
N TYR A 169 8.64 7.71 -3.29
CA TYR A 169 9.35 8.35 -4.38
C TYR A 169 10.73 8.84 -3.93
N THR A 170 10.82 9.34 -2.70
CA THR A 170 12.05 9.67 -1.99
C THR A 170 11.98 9.18 -0.53
N PRO A 171 13.07 9.27 0.26
CA PRO A 171 13.04 8.93 1.69
C PRO A 171 12.01 9.66 2.54
N SER A 172 11.49 10.81 2.09
CA SER A 172 10.58 11.65 2.88
C SER A 172 9.30 12.06 2.15
N GLU A 173 9.11 11.63 0.90
CA GLU A 173 8.01 12.08 0.05
C GLU A 173 7.57 10.95 -0.87
N GLY A 174 6.26 10.79 -1.01
CA GLY A 174 5.64 9.83 -1.91
C GLY A 174 4.97 10.49 -3.12
N ARG A 175 4.51 9.65 -4.06
CA ARG A 175 3.69 10.04 -5.20
C ARG A 175 2.45 9.17 -5.25
N CYS A 176 1.32 9.80 -5.49
CA CYS A 176 0.06 9.12 -5.76
C CYS A 176 0.16 8.43 -7.12
N GLU A 177 -0.16 7.14 -7.14
CA GLU A 177 -0.14 6.33 -8.34
C GLU A 177 -1.28 5.32 -8.32
N SER A 178 -2.03 5.23 -9.42
CA SER A 178 -3.00 4.17 -9.67
C SER A 178 -2.30 2.91 -10.14
N CYS A 179 -2.90 1.75 -9.90
CA CYS A 179 -2.38 0.50 -10.44
C CYS A 179 -2.96 0.16 -11.83
N SER A 180 -2.15 -0.51 -12.66
CA SER A 180 -2.54 -1.18 -13.90
C SER A 180 -1.38 -2.09 -14.34
N PRO A 181 -1.52 -3.44 -14.35
CA PRO A 181 -2.74 -4.23 -14.21
C PRO A 181 -3.17 -4.59 -12.77
N CYS A 182 -2.59 -4.01 -11.72
CA CYS A 182 -2.94 -4.30 -10.30
C CYS A 182 -2.66 -5.75 -9.85
N GLY A 183 -1.43 -6.22 -10.04
CA GLY A 183 -0.94 -7.50 -9.51
C GLY A 183 -0.98 -7.58 -7.99
N ASN A 184 -1.29 -8.76 -7.49
CA ASN A 184 -1.39 -9.07 -6.06
C ASN A 184 -0.04 -9.45 -5.45
N LEU A 185 -0.03 -9.72 -4.14
CA LEU A 185 1.15 -10.18 -3.41
C LEU A 185 1.84 -11.36 -4.13
N GLY A 186 3.14 -11.21 -4.42
CA GLY A 186 3.98 -12.22 -5.06
C GLY A 186 3.91 -12.23 -6.59
N ASP A 187 3.00 -11.47 -7.21
CA ASP A 187 2.98 -11.32 -8.66
C ASP A 187 4.26 -10.63 -9.15
N GLY A 188 4.69 -10.99 -10.36
CA GLY A 188 5.85 -10.40 -11.00
C GLY A 188 5.55 -8.98 -11.44
N CYS A 189 6.50 -8.06 -11.25
CA CYS A 189 6.34 -6.67 -11.63
C CYS A 189 7.64 -6.09 -12.20
N SER A 190 7.52 -5.09 -13.07
CA SER A 190 8.62 -4.30 -13.61
C SER A 190 8.49 -2.80 -13.31
N ALA A 191 7.27 -2.36 -12.94
CA ALA A 191 6.95 -1.02 -12.51
C ALA A 191 6.11 -1.04 -11.23
N SER A 192 6.12 0.04 -10.46
CA SER A 192 5.35 0.16 -9.22
C SER A 192 3.84 0.15 -9.47
N SER A 193 3.41 0.74 -10.58
CA SER A 193 2.01 0.76 -11.01
C SER A 193 1.47 -0.62 -11.38
N GLU A 194 2.34 -1.61 -11.61
CA GLU A 194 1.87 -2.97 -11.89
C GLU A 194 1.35 -3.68 -10.64
N CYS A 195 1.65 -3.19 -9.44
CA CYS A 195 1.17 -3.76 -8.18
C CYS A 195 -0.11 -3.07 -7.71
N ASP A 196 -0.99 -3.82 -7.05
CA ASP A 196 -2.21 -3.31 -6.42
C ASP A 196 -1.89 -2.23 -5.37
N ILE A 197 -2.93 -1.50 -4.93
CA ILE A 197 -2.83 -0.38 -3.99
C ILE A 197 -2.22 -0.77 -2.64
N LEU A 198 -2.24 -2.04 -2.27
CA LEU A 198 -1.65 -2.53 -1.01
C LEU A 198 -0.19 -2.98 -1.14
N PHE A 199 0.37 -3.03 -2.36
CA PHE A 199 1.66 -3.64 -2.61
C PHE A 199 2.62 -2.72 -3.35
N MET A 200 3.91 -2.88 -3.13
CA MET A 200 5.01 -2.20 -3.83
C MET A 200 5.82 -3.18 -4.68
N CYS A 201 6.27 -2.75 -5.85
CA CYS A 201 7.18 -3.54 -6.66
C CYS A 201 8.61 -3.44 -6.11
N TYR A 202 9.09 -4.52 -5.48
CA TYR A 202 10.42 -4.62 -4.91
C TYR A 202 11.08 -5.91 -5.40
N ARG A 203 12.30 -5.82 -5.92
CA ARG A 203 13.02 -6.98 -6.51
C ARG A 203 12.20 -7.74 -7.57
N GLY A 204 11.38 -7.01 -8.33
CA GLY A 204 10.51 -7.56 -9.38
C GLY A 204 9.31 -8.36 -8.87
N ARG A 205 8.92 -8.20 -7.61
CA ARG A 205 7.74 -8.81 -7.00
C ARG A 205 6.88 -7.78 -6.26
N CYS A 206 5.57 -7.94 -6.31
CA CYS A 206 4.67 -7.13 -5.50
C CYS A 206 4.71 -7.61 -4.03
N THR A 207 5.03 -6.71 -3.11
CA THR A 207 5.25 -6.99 -1.67
C THR A 207 4.49 -5.98 -0.80
N ASN A 208 4.14 -6.34 0.44
CA ASN A 208 3.44 -5.42 1.35
C ASN A 208 4.35 -4.28 1.84
N PHE A 209 3.75 -3.12 2.09
CA PHE A 209 4.34 -2.08 2.93
C PHE A 209 4.40 -2.55 4.39
N CYS A 210 5.41 -2.11 5.14
CA CYS A 210 5.51 -2.42 6.56
C CYS A 210 6.08 -1.26 7.36
N LEU A 211 5.72 -1.18 8.64
CA LEU A 211 6.38 -0.30 9.58
C LEU A 211 7.67 -0.97 10.08
N LEU A 212 8.78 -0.25 10.03
CA LEU A 212 10.07 -0.77 10.48
C LEU A 212 9.99 -1.15 11.97
N GLY A 213 10.62 -2.28 12.33
CA GLY A 213 10.62 -2.79 13.70
C GLY A 213 9.32 -3.49 14.13
N THR A 214 8.39 -3.76 13.21
CA THR A 214 7.11 -4.46 13.50
C THR A 214 7.06 -5.86 12.91
N TYR A 215 6.04 -6.64 13.28
CA TYR A 215 5.80 -8.02 12.80
C TYR A 215 4.85 -8.09 11.57
N MET A 216 4.65 -6.98 10.85
CA MET A 216 3.70 -6.93 9.72
C MET A 216 4.04 -7.94 8.60
N CYS A 217 5.33 -8.25 8.43
CA CYS A 217 5.83 -9.18 7.42
C CYS A 217 6.09 -10.60 7.94
N GLY A 218 5.72 -10.90 9.20
CA GLY A 218 6.20 -12.10 9.89
C GLY A 218 7.27 -11.74 10.91
N ALA A 219 8.52 -12.16 10.72
CA ALA A 219 9.59 -11.78 11.64
C ALA A 219 9.91 -10.28 11.50
N ILE A 220 10.38 -9.63 12.57
CA ILE A 220 10.77 -8.21 12.54
C ILE A 220 11.82 -7.94 11.44
N THR A 221 12.69 -8.90 11.19
CA THR A 221 13.74 -8.83 10.15
C THR A 221 13.22 -8.94 8.73
N ASP A 222 11.95 -9.33 8.54
CA ASP A 222 11.35 -9.52 7.22
C ASP A 222 10.79 -8.20 6.65
N CYS A 223 10.72 -7.15 7.48
CA CYS A 223 10.46 -5.79 7.04
C CYS A 223 11.78 -5.09 6.71
N VAL A 224 12.07 -4.96 5.41
CA VAL A 224 13.33 -4.41 4.90
C VAL A 224 13.28 -2.88 4.93
N ASP A 225 14.34 -2.28 5.49
CA ASP A 225 14.58 -0.85 5.38
C ASP A 225 14.97 -0.49 3.95
N ILE A 226 14.12 0.30 3.28
CA ILE A 226 14.33 0.78 1.92
C ILE A 226 14.88 2.21 1.88
N GLY A 227 15.36 2.74 3.00
CA GLY A 227 15.84 4.12 3.14
C GLY A 227 14.77 5.13 3.57
N HIS A 228 13.57 4.69 3.97
CA HIS A 228 12.53 5.55 4.55
C HIS A 228 12.60 5.50 6.09
N PRO A 229 12.46 6.61 6.83
CA PRO A 229 12.78 6.66 8.27
C PRO A 229 11.92 5.75 9.16
N THR A 230 10.69 5.43 8.75
CA THR A 230 9.75 4.65 9.56
C THR A 230 9.07 3.50 8.83
N TRP A 231 9.28 3.37 7.52
CA TRP A 231 8.55 2.42 6.68
C TRP A 231 9.54 1.61 5.85
N GLY A 232 9.12 0.39 5.51
CA GLY A 232 9.85 -0.58 4.73
C GLY A 232 8.95 -1.32 3.75
N VAL A 233 9.49 -2.39 3.17
CA VAL A 233 8.73 -3.37 2.39
C VAL A 233 9.03 -4.79 2.88
N CYS A 234 8.07 -5.68 2.78
CA CYS A 234 8.28 -7.08 3.14
C CYS A 234 9.22 -7.78 2.15
N LEU A 235 10.04 -8.72 2.64
CA LEU A 235 10.75 -9.64 1.77
C LEU A 235 9.74 -10.45 0.91
N PRO A 236 9.96 -10.58 -0.41
CA PRO A 236 9.11 -11.38 -1.30
C PRO A 236 9.25 -12.89 -1.09
#